data_AF-A0A818CNF4-F1
#
_entry.id   AF-A0A818CNF4-F1
#
_cell.length_a   1.000
_cell.length_b   1.000
_cell.length_c   1.000
_cell.angle_alpha   90.00
_cell.angle_beta   90.00
_cell.angle_gamma   90.00
#
_symmetry.space_group_name_H-M   'P 1'
#
loop_
_entity.id
_entity.type
_entity.pdbx_description
1 polymer ?
#
loop_
_entity_poly.entity_id
_entity_poly.type
_entity_poly.pdbx_seq_one_letter_code
_entity_poly.pdbx_strand_id
1 'polypeptide(L)'
;MFEIDYDLKNSLWHGLNVFIMATKVNVSKKCEWNLSGKHFEKHFMKASSGSSYGEDGQDGQDGYSGESSGNIMVLAEQIDHAQNLSVILNGGHGSDGQDAGDGANGKDGTGNTLLSFVVTIHSP
;
A
#
# COMPACT_ATOMS: atom_id res chain seq x y z
N MET A 1 -12.41 19.90 -34.95
CA MET A 1 -13.26 19.82 -33.74
C MET A 1 -13.01 18.47 -33.11
N PHE A 2 -12.69 18.43 -31.82
CA PHE A 2 -12.55 17.19 -31.05
C PHE A 2 -13.87 16.93 -30.32
N GLU A 3 -14.30 15.67 -30.31
CA GLU A 3 -15.60 15.29 -29.77
C GLU A 3 -15.40 14.42 -28.52
N ILE A 4 -16.10 14.77 -27.45
CA ILE A 4 -16.18 13.99 -26.21
C ILE A 4 -17.59 13.41 -26.13
N ASP A 5 -17.69 12.12 -26.46
CA ASP A 5 -18.96 11.40 -26.50
C ASP A 5 -18.87 10.00 -25.85
N TYR A 6 -17.78 9.72 -25.14
CA TYR A 6 -17.51 8.45 -24.49
C TYR A 6 -16.89 8.59 -23.08
N ASP A 7 -17.20 7.62 -22.23
CA ASP A 7 -16.68 7.54 -20.86
C ASP A 7 -15.27 6.94 -20.83
N LEU A 8 -14.38 7.54 -20.04
CA LEU A 8 -13.08 6.95 -19.72
C LEU A 8 -13.19 6.21 -18.40
N LYS A 9 -13.44 4.91 -18.48
CA LYS A 9 -13.65 4.06 -17.30
C LYS A 9 -12.33 3.79 -16.58
N ASN A 10 -12.35 3.92 -15.25
CA ASN A 10 -11.19 3.72 -14.38
C ASN A 10 -10.49 2.38 -14.61
N SER A 11 -11.23 1.31 -14.90
CA SER A 11 -10.66 -0.02 -15.14
C SER A 11 -9.61 -0.06 -16.25
N LEU A 12 -9.65 0.88 -17.19
CA LEU A 12 -8.72 0.99 -18.32
C LEU A 12 -7.85 2.25 -18.27
N TRP A 13 -8.31 3.31 -17.59
CA TRP A 13 -7.72 4.65 -17.66
C TRP A 13 -7.20 5.19 -16.32
N HIS A 14 -7.15 4.35 -15.26
CA HIS A 14 -6.58 4.74 -13.98
C HIS A 14 -5.15 5.29 -14.12
N GLY A 15 -4.85 6.38 -13.41
CA GLY A 15 -3.51 6.98 -13.37
C GLY A 15 -3.02 7.64 -14.68
N LEU A 16 -3.84 7.68 -15.74
CA LEU A 16 -3.41 8.21 -17.03
C LEU A 16 -3.61 9.71 -17.16
N ASN A 17 -2.65 10.37 -17.82
CA ASN A 17 -2.74 11.77 -18.18
C ASN A 17 -3.36 11.93 -19.57
N VAL A 18 -4.40 12.74 -19.67
CA VAL A 18 -5.10 13.06 -20.93
C VAL A 18 -4.81 14.51 -21.29
N PHE A 19 -4.20 14.70 -22.46
CA PHE A 19 -3.96 16.02 -23.03
C PHE A 19 -4.71 16.16 -24.36
N ILE A 20 -5.53 17.20 -24.46
CA ILE A 20 -6.29 17.50 -25.68
C ILE A 20 -5.95 18.91 -26.11
N MET A 21 -5.47 19.04 -27.34
CA MET A 21 -5.28 20.32 -28.01
C MET A 21 -6.11 20.35 -29.28
N ALA A 22 -7.04 21.28 -29.37
CA ALA A 22 -7.91 21.44 -30.53
C ALA A 22 -8.47 22.86 -30.60
N THR A 23 -8.74 23.38 -31.79
CA THR A 23 -9.41 24.70 -31.93
C THR A 23 -10.77 24.72 -31.23
N LYS A 24 -11.54 23.63 -31.36
CA LYS A 24 -12.87 23.47 -30.78
C LYS A 24 -13.05 22.09 -30.20
N VAL A 25 -13.58 22.02 -28.98
CA VAL A 25 -14.02 20.79 -28.31
C VAL A 25 -15.54 20.86 -28.12
N ASN A 26 -16.23 19.74 -28.33
CA ASN A 26 -17.66 19.63 -28.02
C ASN A 26 -17.90 18.38 -27.18
N VAL A 27 -18.69 18.53 -26.11
CA VAL A 27 -19.09 17.43 -25.23
C VAL A 27 -20.56 17.09 -25.54
N SER A 28 -20.79 16.34 -26.64
CA SER A 28 -22.16 16.10 -27.14
C SER A 28 -23.06 15.32 -26.20
N LYS A 29 -22.49 14.55 -25.26
CA LYS A 29 -23.24 13.70 -24.32
C LYS A 29 -22.70 13.85 -22.92
N LYS A 30 -23.51 13.50 -21.93
CA LYS A 30 -23.01 13.35 -20.56
C LYS A 30 -21.97 12.23 -20.54
N CYS A 31 -20.77 12.57 -20.10
CA CYS A 31 -19.64 11.66 -20.03
C CYS A 31 -18.95 11.77 -18.68
N GLU A 32 -18.43 10.65 -18.18
CA GLU A 32 -17.59 10.59 -17.01
C GLU A 32 -16.20 10.07 -17.38
N TRP A 33 -15.18 10.85 -17.06
CA TRP A 33 -13.78 10.46 -17.19
C TRP A 33 -13.20 10.23 -15.81
N ASN A 34 -13.07 8.95 -15.45
CA ASN A 34 -12.51 8.55 -14.16
C ASN A 34 -11.08 8.06 -14.35
N LEU A 35 -10.12 8.94 -14.09
CA LEU A 35 -8.69 8.68 -14.22
C LEU A 35 -8.02 8.46 -12.86
N SER A 36 -8.82 8.20 -11.80
CA SER A 36 -8.29 7.99 -10.45
C SER A 36 -7.25 6.87 -10.40
N GLY A 37 -6.23 7.01 -9.56
CA GLY A 37 -5.25 5.96 -9.32
C GLY A 37 -5.84 4.78 -8.56
N LYS A 38 -5.30 3.58 -8.78
CA LYS A 38 -5.60 2.37 -8.02
C LYS A 38 -5.01 2.43 -6.62
N HIS A 39 -5.79 1.94 -5.66
CA HIS A 39 -5.31 1.66 -4.32
C HIS A 39 -4.37 0.46 -4.33
N PHE A 40 -3.39 0.45 -3.43
CA PHE A 40 -2.56 -0.71 -3.19
C PHE A 40 -3.23 -1.63 -2.15
N GLU A 41 -3.10 -2.94 -2.32
CA GLU A 41 -3.65 -3.92 -1.38
C GLU A 41 -2.81 -4.01 -0.11
N LYS A 42 -3.45 -4.24 1.03
CA LYS A 42 -2.75 -4.32 2.31
C LYS A 42 -1.99 -5.63 2.45
N HIS A 43 -0.92 -5.62 3.25
CA HIS A 43 -0.35 -6.86 3.75
C HIS A 43 -1.34 -7.53 4.71
N PHE A 44 -1.77 -8.74 4.39
CA PHE A 44 -2.74 -9.48 5.21
C PHE A 44 -2.08 -10.39 6.26
N MET A 45 -0.78 -10.64 6.14
CA MET A 45 -0.05 -11.54 7.03
C MET A 45 1.10 -10.79 7.68
N LYS A 46 1.32 -11.04 8.97
CA LYS A 46 2.51 -10.61 9.73
C LYS A 46 3.77 -11.31 9.18
N ALA A 47 4.94 -10.68 9.34
CA ALA A 47 6.21 -11.32 9.03
C ALA A 47 6.46 -12.53 9.95
N SER A 48 7.36 -13.42 9.53
CA SER A 48 7.61 -14.67 10.26
C SER A 48 8.22 -14.43 11.63
N SER A 49 7.63 -15.01 12.68
CA SER A 49 8.21 -15.02 14.03
C SER A 49 9.40 -15.99 14.13
N GLY A 50 10.26 -15.78 15.12
CA GLY A 50 11.35 -16.69 15.47
C GLY A 50 10.80 -18.08 15.79
N SER A 51 11.48 -19.13 15.30
CA SER A 51 10.99 -20.52 15.38
C SER A 51 11.72 -21.36 16.42
N SER A 52 12.95 -20.96 16.78
CA SER A 52 13.78 -21.63 17.78
C SER A 52 14.12 -20.69 18.94
N TYR A 53 14.45 -21.27 20.10
CA TYR A 53 14.76 -20.48 21.29
C TYR A 53 15.84 -19.42 21.07
N GLY A 54 15.51 -18.18 21.41
CA GLY A 54 16.37 -17.01 21.25
C GLY A 54 16.54 -16.51 19.82
N GLU A 55 15.75 -17.04 18.85
CA GLU A 55 15.66 -16.44 17.51
C GLU A 55 14.78 -15.20 17.53
N ASP A 56 15.23 -14.16 16.84
CA ASP A 56 14.43 -12.97 16.60
C ASP A 56 13.34 -13.24 15.54
N GLY A 57 12.26 -12.47 15.60
CA GLY A 57 11.30 -12.40 14.50
C GLY A 57 11.85 -11.59 13.33
N GLN A 58 11.30 -11.81 12.12
CA GLN A 58 11.67 -11.02 10.95
C GLN A 58 11.01 -9.64 10.96
N ASP A 59 11.70 -8.66 10.39
CA ASP A 59 11.12 -7.34 10.16
C ASP A 59 9.91 -7.40 9.22
N GLY A 60 8.98 -6.48 9.41
CA GLY A 60 7.88 -6.25 8.48
C GLY A 60 8.37 -5.54 7.21
N GLN A 61 7.71 -5.80 6.08
CA GLN A 61 7.89 -5.01 4.87
C GLN A 61 7.26 -3.62 4.99
N ASP A 62 7.90 -2.62 4.37
CA ASP A 62 7.32 -1.29 4.23
C ASP A 62 6.04 -1.31 3.39
N GLY A 63 5.17 -0.34 3.63
CA GLY A 63 3.97 -0.14 2.83
C GLY A 63 4.30 0.39 1.43
N TYR A 64 3.47 0.04 0.45
CA TYR A 64 3.58 0.52 -0.92
C TYR A 64 2.81 1.82 -1.12
N SER A 65 3.32 2.69 -1.98
CA SER A 65 2.61 3.91 -2.37
C SER A 65 1.38 3.58 -3.22
N GLY A 66 0.31 4.35 -3.05
CA GLY A 66 -0.84 4.29 -3.95
C GLY A 66 -0.50 4.87 -5.32
N GLU A 67 -1.24 4.46 -6.34
CA GLU A 67 -1.04 5.00 -7.70
C GLU A 67 -1.43 6.49 -7.74
N SER A 68 -0.70 7.28 -8.53
CA SER A 68 -1.07 8.69 -8.73
C SER A 68 -2.45 8.79 -9.40
N SER A 69 -3.15 9.90 -9.16
CA SER A 69 -4.28 10.24 -10.03
C SER A 69 -3.75 10.54 -11.43
N GLY A 70 -4.57 10.25 -12.45
CA GLY A 70 -4.39 10.87 -13.75
C GLY A 70 -4.55 12.39 -13.68
N ASN A 71 -4.31 13.03 -14.82
CA ASN A 71 -4.51 14.46 -15.02
C ASN A 71 -5.26 14.69 -16.33
N ILE A 72 -5.99 15.80 -16.42
CA ILE A 72 -6.61 16.26 -17.66
C ILE A 72 -6.20 17.70 -17.94
N MET A 73 -5.78 17.96 -19.18
CA MET A 73 -5.61 19.30 -19.68
C MET A 73 -6.23 19.40 -21.08
N VAL A 74 -7.18 20.32 -21.22
CA VAL A 74 -7.85 20.62 -22.48
C VAL A 74 -7.52 22.05 -22.87
N LEU A 75 -6.79 22.20 -23.96
CA LEU A 75 -6.46 23.49 -24.55
C LEU A 75 -7.26 23.69 -25.83
N ALA A 76 -8.23 24.60 -25.80
CA ALA A 76 -9.06 24.94 -26.94
C ALA A 76 -9.50 26.41 -26.93
N GLU A 77 -9.75 26.96 -28.11
CA GLU A 77 -10.31 28.31 -28.25
C GLU A 77 -11.79 28.33 -27.85
N GLN A 78 -12.51 27.23 -28.10
CA GLN A 78 -13.91 27.05 -27.74
C GLN A 78 -14.17 25.65 -27.19
N ILE A 79 -14.93 25.57 -26.10
CA ILE A 79 -15.43 24.31 -25.53
C ILE A 79 -16.95 24.42 -25.38
N ASP A 80 -17.67 23.63 -26.16
CA ASP A 80 -19.13 23.58 -26.12
C ASP A 80 -19.61 22.48 -25.16
N HIS A 81 -20.67 22.79 -24.41
CA HIS A 81 -21.33 21.87 -23.48
C HIS A 81 -20.43 21.27 -22.40
N ALA A 82 -19.40 21.99 -21.94
CA ALA A 82 -18.44 21.52 -20.94
C ALA A 82 -19.09 20.94 -19.67
N GLN A 83 -20.26 21.46 -19.27
CA GLN A 83 -21.04 20.96 -18.13
C GLN A 83 -21.48 19.49 -18.24
N ASN A 84 -21.40 18.90 -19.44
CA ASN A 84 -21.71 17.49 -19.68
C ASN A 84 -20.56 16.56 -19.31
N LEU A 85 -19.34 17.08 -19.10
CA LEU A 85 -18.18 16.28 -18.72
C LEU A 85 -17.98 16.31 -17.20
N SER A 86 -18.02 15.14 -16.57
CA SER A 86 -17.56 14.93 -15.20
C SER A 86 -16.17 14.29 -15.22
N VAL A 87 -15.25 14.77 -14.39
CA VAL A 87 -13.90 14.21 -14.27
C VAL A 87 -13.63 13.85 -12.82
N ILE A 88 -13.10 12.64 -12.60
CA ILE A 88 -12.74 12.12 -11.28
C ILE A 88 -11.25 11.79 -11.27
N LEU A 89 -10.49 12.52 -10.43
CA LEU A 89 -9.03 12.44 -10.33
C LEU A 89 -8.60 12.25 -8.87
N ASN A 90 -8.85 11.07 -8.31
CA ASN A 90 -8.38 10.76 -6.95
C ASN A 90 -7.07 9.98 -6.99
N GLY A 91 -6.13 10.30 -6.11
CA GLY A 91 -4.98 9.45 -5.89
C GLY A 91 -5.40 8.12 -5.27
N GLY A 92 -4.67 7.06 -5.60
CA GLY A 92 -4.76 5.78 -4.93
C GLY A 92 -4.28 5.88 -3.48
N HIS A 93 -4.79 4.98 -2.64
CA HIS A 93 -4.34 4.85 -1.26
C HIS A 93 -3.11 3.94 -1.26
N GLY A 94 -2.07 4.34 -0.53
CA GLY A 94 -0.97 3.42 -0.22
C GLY A 94 -1.42 2.31 0.72
N SER A 95 -0.61 1.25 0.80
CA SER A 95 -0.80 0.23 1.81
C SER A 95 -0.12 0.65 3.11
N ASP A 96 -0.63 0.10 4.20
CA ASP A 96 0.09 0.11 5.47
C ASP A 96 1.36 -0.76 5.34
N GLY A 97 2.33 -0.53 6.21
CA GLY A 97 3.44 -1.47 6.39
C GLY A 97 2.95 -2.79 6.98
N GLN A 98 3.68 -3.86 6.74
CA GLN A 98 3.45 -5.16 7.33
C GLN A 98 3.91 -5.17 8.80
N ASP A 99 3.16 -5.84 9.66
CA ASP A 99 3.59 -6.10 11.04
C ASP A 99 4.83 -7.01 11.07
N ALA A 100 5.81 -6.69 11.92
CA ALA A 100 6.99 -7.52 12.15
C ALA A 100 6.67 -8.80 12.93
N GLY A 101 7.50 -9.83 12.78
CA GLY A 101 7.47 -11.09 13.50
C GLY A 101 7.84 -10.95 14.98
N ASP A 102 7.33 -11.83 15.82
CA ASP A 102 7.69 -11.86 17.24
C ASP A 102 9.01 -12.65 17.45
N GLY A 103 9.81 -12.25 18.43
CA GLY A 103 10.93 -13.07 18.89
C GLY A 103 10.47 -14.35 19.58
N ALA A 104 11.26 -15.41 19.47
CA ALA A 104 11.04 -16.66 20.18
C ALA A 104 11.41 -16.54 21.66
N ASN A 105 10.80 -17.39 22.49
CA ASN A 105 11.13 -17.46 23.91
C ASN A 105 12.62 -17.79 24.13
N GLY A 106 13.17 -17.34 25.25
CA GLY A 106 14.49 -17.78 25.73
C GLY A 106 14.48 -19.24 26.22
N LYS A 107 15.66 -19.83 26.39
CA LYS A 107 15.79 -21.14 27.06
C LYS A 107 15.75 -20.96 28.56
N ASP A 108 14.98 -21.82 29.24
CA ASP A 108 15.02 -21.90 30.70
C ASP A 108 16.42 -22.31 31.18
N GLY A 109 16.88 -21.68 32.26
CA GLY A 109 18.14 -22.05 32.90
C GLY A 109 18.02 -23.38 33.64
N THR A 110 19.01 -24.27 33.49
CA THR A 110 19.09 -25.49 34.29
C THR A 110 19.65 -25.14 35.67
N GLY A 111 18.82 -25.24 36.71
CA GLY A 111 19.25 -25.02 38.09
C GLY A 111 20.36 -26.01 38.50
N ASN A 112 21.47 -25.49 39.02
CA ASN A 112 22.52 -26.33 39.60
C ASN A 112 22.14 -26.66 41.05
N THR A 113 21.72 -27.90 41.31
CA THR A 113 21.60 -28.43 42.67
C THR A 113 23.00 -28.67 43.22
N LEU A 114 23.51 -27.73 44.03
CA LEU A 114 24.77 -27.92 44.76
C LEU A 114 24.58 -29.01 45.82
N LEU A 115 25.14 -30.19 45.59
CA LEU A 115 25.33 -31.22 46.61
C LEU A 115 26.48 -30.78 47.54
N SER A 116 26.14 -30.12 48.65
CA SER A 116 27.09 -29.92 49.74
C SER A 116 27.14 -31.17 50.63
N PHE A 117 28.29 -31.82 50.73
CA PHE A 117 28.55 -32.81 51.78
C PHE A 117 29.44 -32.20 52.86
N VAL A 118 29.04 -32.37 54.12
CA VAL A 118 29.82 -31.96 55.29
C VAL A 118 30.74 -33.13 55.64
N VAL A 119 32.06 -32.90 55.58
CA VAL A 119 33.04 -33.84 56.14
C VAL A 119 33.34 -33.40 57.57
N THR A 120 32.87 -34.19 58.55
CA THR A 120 33.26 -33.99 59.96
C THR A 120 34.51 -34.80 60.24
N ILE A 121 35.66 -34.12 60.29
CA ILE A 121 36.92 -34.74 60.71
C ILE A 121 36.93 -34.80 62.23
N HIS A 122 36.93 -36.01 62.79
CA HIS A 122 37.20 -36.21 64.21
C HIS A 122 38.70 -36.45 64.38
N SER A 123 39.36 -35.59 65.15
CA SER A 123 40.73 -35.83 65.58
C SER A 123 40.72 -36.84 66.74
N PRO A 124 41.72 -37.74 66.83
CA PRO A 124 41.76 -38.82 67.82
C PRO A 124 41.85 -38.33 69.26
#